data_AF-B8CD22-F1
#
_entry.id   AF-B8CD22-F1
#
_cell.length_a   1.000
_cell.length_b   1.000
_cell.length_c   1.000
_cell.angle_alpha   90.00
_cell.angle_beta   90.00
_cell.angle_gamma   90.00
#
_symmetry.space_group_name_H-M   'P 1'
#
loop_
_entity.id
_entity.type
_entity.pdbx_description
1 polymer ?
#
loop_
_entity_poly.entity_id
_entity_poly.type
_entity_poly.pdbx_seq_one_letter_code
_entity_poly.pdbx_strand_id
1 'polypeptide(L)'
;MTMSNTSPASTWLSLASSEIASSSHLHDELLDVLRAFGKDDGDAPGPATLNPDEQPAANVAVVTHLQDRITTELLDEIDADQASMFGRRFASVSVLLEENTITDSSSGITTNQLLRLALHRRAVQILSTDDPILSKRKALRIRALVDFIWSQSLVLGLKDVSHDNPTLVELVHQKQLQSLSSSRYNELTKGFHHATLEGNTSDYGPVHINILRIQLQKSQCQMKCIDARTINTDLPTLAQQMGAAAAISGGFFLYSEPDIELPSKRTDPVGLLVEDGRILGPPVFRRAAVFQGGDGIGIDKLGMTRVICSFTLQQSDGELSAQQLMELTVGVDNVRCFHRGIAEKVTPSQDEIALKIVGGSLIKWSSEETSIPLAGCVLLLPTTMLPTNWPEKASTDAKINVTYTLPTPLDNAVAGGPIFFDDNNDEQTMDLPSEDFKGSAPPVTFSQDETFDRNLLPRMGIGITNNDSSGEKELVCVAVDGRNLDRALGLTLQGTSDLLKTLGCVKAMNLDGGSSKRMVILDPESSQHSVVCLSTTEIKGNDNDNGGSSKKSAGEPSRPVHSAILFLPPDS
;
A
#
# COMPACT_ATOMS: atom_id res chain seq x y z
N MET A 1 41.90 33.19 -30.75
CA MET A 1 40.73 32.95 -29.87
C MET A 1 40.78 31.51 -29.45
N THR A 2 41.37 31.25 -28.29
CA THR A 2 41.38 29.94 -27.64
C THR A 2 39.96 29.63 -27.18
N MET A 3 39.35 28.59 -27.75
CA MET A 3 38.13 28.01 -27.18
C MET A 3 38.51 27.42 -25.82
N SER A 4 38.00 28.02 -24.75
CA SER A 4 38.04 27.44 -23.42
C SER A 4 37.19 26.18 -23.43
N ASN A 5 37.84 25.01 -23.39
CA ASN A 5 37.21 23.79 -22.87
C ASN A 5 36.83 24.08 -21.42
N THR A 6 35.58 24.47 -21.20
CA THR A 6 34.98 24.41 -19.87
C THR A 6 34.72 22.93 -19.61
N SER A 7 35.46 22.34 -18.67
CA SER A 7 35.01 21.09 -18.06
C SER A 7 33.57 21.30 -17.57
N PRO A 8 32.65 20.35 -17.77
CA PRO A 8 31.32 20.47 -17.21
C PRO A 8 31.44 20.74 -15.71
N ALA A 9 30.71 21.74 -15.22
CA ALA A 9 30.72 22.07 -13.79
C ALA A 9 30.38 20.80 -13.00
N SER A 10 31.25 20.43 -12.05
CA SER A 10 31.02 19.26 -11.20
C SER A 10 29.72 19.43 -10.43
N THR A 11 28.83 18.43 -10.45
CA THR A 11 27.63 18.34 -9.61
C THR A 11 27.95 17.57 -8.33
N TRP A 12 27.11 17.66 -7.29
CA TRP A 12 27.28 16.80 -6.10
C TRP A 12 27.21 15.30 -6.44
N LEU A 13 26.43 14.92 -7.45
CA LEU A 13 26.28 13.52 -7.87
C LEU A 13 27.53 13.01 -8.60
N SER A 14 28.15 13.84 -9.46
CA SER A 14 29.44 13.53 -10.09
C SER A 14 30.59 13.42 -9.08
N LEU A 15 30.57 14.25 -8.02
CA LEU A 15 31.52 14.17 -6.91
C LEU A 15 31.30 12.88 -6.11
N ALA A 16 30.05 12.54 -5.79
CA ALA A 16 29.72 11.32 -5.06
C ALA A 16 30.09 10.07 -5.86
N SER A 17 29.84 10.07 -7.17
CA SER A 17 30.26 8.99 -8.06
C SER A 17 31.79 8.79 -8.07
N SER A 18 32.55 9.89 -8.03
CA SER A 18 34.02 9.83 -8.00
C SER A 18 34.50 9.28 -6.65
N GLU A 19 33.89 9.74 -5.55
CA GLU A 19 34.19 9.29 -4.20
C GLU A 19 33.93 7.79 -4.02
N ILE A 20 32.74 7.31 -4.44
CA ILE A 20 32.36 5.89 -4.40
C ILE A 20 33.36 5.04 -5.18
N ALA A 21 33.71 5.45 -6.41
CA ALA A 21 34.66 4.71 -7.24
C ALA A 21 36.08 4.66 -6.65
N SER A 22 36.46 5.63 -5.81
CA SER A 22 37.78 5.71 -5.17
C SER A 22 37.85 5.07 -3.78
N SER A 23 36.72 4.76 -3.16
CA SER A 23 36.61 4.34 -1.76
C SER A 23 36.20 2.87 -1.64
N SER A 24 37.09 2.02 -1.13
CA SER A 24 36.82 0.57 -0.99
C SER A 24 35.75 0.21 0.04
N HIS A 25 35.40 1.14 0.94
CA HIS A 25 34.38 0.95 1.98
C HIS A 25 32.97 1.39 1.54
N LEU A 26 32.83 2.01 0.36
CA LEU A 26 31.53 2.40 -0.19
C LEU A 26 31.05 1.36 -1.19
N HIS A 27 29.77 1.01 -1.12
CA HIS A 27 29.15 0.05 -2.04
C HIS A 27 28.79 0.71 -3.37
N ASP A 28 29.11 0.08 -4.51
CA ASP A 28 28.82 0.61 -5.86
C ASP A 28 27.32 0.90 -6.07
N GLU A 29 26.45 0.06 -5.49
CA GLU A 29 24.98 0.22 -5.55
C GLU A 29 24.48 1.53 -4.92
N LEU A 30 25.29 2.17 -4.06
CA LEU A 30 24.96 3.47 -3.48
C LEU A 30 24.73 4.49 -4.58
N LEU A 31 25.46 4.44 -5.69
CA LEU A 31 25.28 5.37 -6.80
C LEU A 31 23.87 5.29 -7.41
N ASP A 32 23.30 4.10 -7.50
CA ASP A 32 21.92 3.90 -7.98
C ASP A 32 20.90 4.43 -6.97
N VAL A 33 21.20 4.37 -5.66
CA VAL A 33 20.39 5.00 -4.61
C VAL A 33 20.43 6.52 -4.73
N LEU A 34 21.60 7.13 -4.94
CA LEU A 34 21.75 8.58 -5.08
C LEU A 34 21.06 9.12 -6.36
N ARG A 35 20.98 8.30 -7.41
CA ARG A 35 20.30 8.62 -8.68
C ARG A 35 18.78 8.56 -8.61
N ALA A 36 18.20 7.85 -7.65
CA ALA A 36 16.76 7.72 -7.51
C ALA A 36 16.06 9.10 -7.44
N PHE A 37 14.81 9.15 -7.92
CA PHE A 37 13.98 10.37 -8.04
C PHE A 37 14.49 11.44 -9.02
N GLY A 38 15.61 11.19 -9.70
CA GLY A 38 16.13 12.00 -10.79
C GLY A 38 16.31 11.21 -12.09
N LYS A 39 16.30 11.93 -13.22
CA LYS A 39 16.61 11.48 -14.57
C LYS A 39 18.11 11.55 -14.85
N ASP A 40 18.79 12.62 -14.43
CA ASP A 40 20.23 12.86 -14.66
C ASP A 40 20.85 13.88 -13.69
N ASP A 41 22.18 14.05 -13.72
CA ASP A 41 22.91 14.98 -12.85
C ASP A 41 22.47 16.45 -12.94
N GLY A 42 21.92 16.89 -14.08
CA GLY A 42 21.44 18.25 -14.30
C GLY A 42 20.17 18.56 -13.53
N ASP A 43 19.47 17.53 -13.07
CA ASP A 43 18.22 17.66 -12.31
C ASP A 43 18.39 17.59 -10.80
N ALA A 44 19.62 17.47 -10.30
CA ALA A 44 19.93 17.30 -8.90
C ALA A 44 20.42 18.64 -8.28
N PRO A 45 19.51 19.57 -7.89
CA PRO A 45 19.85 20.92 -7.49
C PRO A 45 20.71 20.97 -6.22
N GLY A 46 21.67 21.88 -6.20
CA GLY A 46 22.47 22.18 -5.01
C GLY A 46 23.92 22.53 -5.34
N PRO A 47 24.69 23.00 -4.35
CA PRO A 47 26.12 23.20 -4.49
C PRO A 47 26.83 21.88 -4.83
N ALA A 48 27.97 22.00 -5.53
CA ALA A 48 28.85 20.92 -5.89
C ALA A 48 29.72 20.48 -4.69
N THR A 49 29.09 19.83 -3.73
CA THR A 49 29.67 19.49 -2.43
C THR A 49 29.08 18.20 -1.89
N LEU A 50 29.87 17.46 -1.10
CA LEU A 50 29.44 16.26 -0.38
C LEU A 50 28.99 16.56 1.05
N ASN A 51 28.89 17.84 1.43
CA ASN A 51 28.34 18.25 2.70
C ASN A 51 26.80 18.37 2.64
N PRO A 52 26.03 17.53 3.37
CA PRO A 52 24.57 17.59 3.39
C PRO A 52 24.01 18.88 4.00
N ASP A 53 24.79 19.58 4.83
CA ASP A 53 24.37 20.78 5.56
C ASP A 53 24.85 22.09 4.91
N GLU A 54 25.53 22.01 3.76
CA GLU A 54 26.02 23.21 3.08
C GLU A 54 24.89 24.05 2.47
N GLN A 55 24.84 25.32 2.87
CA GLN A 55 23.85 26.32 2.48
C GLN A 55 24.47 27.46 1.65
N PRO A 56 23.76 27.98 0.63
CA PRO A 56 24.22 29.14 -0.10
C PRO A 56 24.08 30.48 0.66
N ALA A 57 23.18 30.65 1.65
CA ALA A 57 22.96 32.00 2.26
C ALA A 57 22.15 32.15 3.59
N ALA A 58 21.87 31.15 4.45
CA ALA A 58 20.98 31.35 5.62
C ALA A 58 21.48 30.86 6.99
N ASN A 59 21.05 31.54 8.07
CA ASN A 59 21.29 31.24 9.49
C ASN A 59 20.38 30.13 10.07
N VAL A 60 19.72 29.33 9.22
CA VAL A 60 18.76 28.28 9.64
C VAL A 60 19.32 26.92 9.25
N ALA A 61 19.24 25.92 10.15
CA ALA A 61 19.68 24.56 9.86
C ALA A 61 18.93 23.98 8.64
N VAL A 62 19.65 23.29 7.75
CA VAL A 62 19.09 22.71 6.50
C VAL A 62 17.88 21.84 6.78
N VAL A 63 17.96 20.97 7.80
CA VAL A 63 16.90 20.05 8.18
C VAL A 63 15.62 20.79 8.56
N THR A 64 15.72 21.80 9.43
CA THR A 64 14.57 22.63 9.84
C THR A 64 13.96 23.36 8.66
N HIS A 65 14.80 23.97 7.81
CA HIS A 65 14.31 24.68 6.62
C HIS A 65 13.54 23.75 5.67
N LEU A 66 14.06 22.55 5.39
CA LEU A 66 13.39 21.58 4.52
C LEU A 66 12.14 20.99 5.16
N GLN A 67 12.15 20.73 6.47
CA GLN A 67 10.95 20.31 7.20
C GLN A 67 9.81 21.34 7.07
N ASP A 68 10.13 22.63 7.22
CA ASP A 68 9.16 23.73 7.10
C ASP A 68 8.64 23.86 5.66
N ARG A 69 9.53 23.74 4.67
CA ARG A 69 9.14 23.72 3.25
C ARG A 69 8.21 22.55 2.93
N ILE A 70 8.54 21.34 3.37
CA ILE A 70 7.68 20.16 3.19
C ILE A 70 6.32 20.39 3.85
N THR A 71 6.29 20.92 5.07
CA THR A 71 5.03 21.16 5.80
C THR A 71 4.17 22.22 5.10
N THR A 72 4.78 23.20 4.44
CA THR A 72 4.07 24.32 3.83
C THR A 72 3.67 24.05 2.38
N GLU A 73 4.62 23.61 1.55
CA GLU A 73 4.41 23.42 0.10
C GLU A 73 3.51 22.22 -0.22
N LEU A 74 3.37 21.25 0.70
CA LEU A 74 2.49 20.10 0.49
C LEU A 74 1.01 20.38 0.83
N LEU A 75 0.68 21.53 1.41
CA LEU A 75 -0.71 21.89 1.75
C LEU A 75 -1.62 22.04 0.52
N ASP A 76 -1.03 22.19 -0.67
CA ASP A 76 -1.77 22.22 -1.93
C ASP A 76 -2.29 20.82 -2.34
N GLU A 77 -1.73 19.75 -1.80
CA GLU A 77 -2.05 18.35 -2.17
C GLU A 77 -2.72 17.56 -1.04
N ILE A 78 -2.34 17.84 0.21
CA ILE A 78 -2.74 17.08 1.40
C ILE A 78 -3.12 18.01 2.56
N ASP A 79 -3.80 17.46 3.55
CA ASP A 79 -4.18 18.23 4.75
C ASP A 79 -2.97 18.57 5.63
N ALA A 80 -3.17 19.52 6.56
CA ALA A 80 -2.12 20.04 7.41
C ALA A 80 -1.50 18.99 8.35
N ASP A 81 -2.29 18.02 8.82
CA ASP A 81 -1.81 16.97 9.72
C ASP A 81 -0.88 16.02 8.96
N GLN A 82 -1.26 15.65 7.73
CA GLN A 82 -0.42 14.85 6.83
C GLN A 82 0.85 15.58 6.43
N ALA A 83 0.75 16.86 6.02
CA ALA A 83 1.92 17.65 5.61
C ALA A 83 2.93 17.77 6.76
N SER A 84 2.44 18.07 7.97
CA SER A 84 3.27 18.16 9.17
C SER A 84 3.92 16.82 9.53
N MET A 85 3.19 15.71 9.39
CA MET A 85 3.74 14.36 9.59
C MET A 85 4.85 14.04 8.59
N PHE A 86 4.69 14.38 7.31
CA PHE A 86 5.73 14.14 6.31
C PHE A 86 6.98 14.96 6.58
N GLY A 87 6.82 16.23 6.99
CA GLY A 87 7.93 17.07 7.44
C GLY A 87 8.68 16.47 8.63
N ARG A 88 7.96 16.00 9.66
CA ARG A 88 8.57 15.35 10.84
C ARG A 88 9.33 14.08 10.47
N ARG A 89 8.79 13.23 9.59
CA ARG A 89 9.48 12.01 9.15
C ARG A 89 10.75 12.32 8.37
N PHE A 90 10.69 13.30 7.46
CA PHE A 90 11.88 13.77 6.76
C PHE A 90 12.98 14.20 7.74
N ALA A 91 12.63 15.04 8.72
CA ALA A 91 13.58 15.50 9.72
C ALA A 91 14.13 14.35 10.56
N SER A 92 13.27 13.42 10.99
CA SER A 92 13.66 12.23 11.76
C SER A 92 14.66 11.36 11.01
N VAL A 93 14.43 11.07 9.73
CA VAL A 93 15.37 10.27 8.93
C VAL A 93 16.68 11.01 8.72
N SER A 94 16.65 12.33 8.46
CA SER A 94 17.88 13.13 8.35
C SER A 94 18.73 13.08 9.62
N VAL A 95 18.10 13.17 10.80
CA VAL A 95 18.79 13.07 12.10
C VAL A 95 19.31 11.66 12.36
N LEU A 96 18.56 10.62 11.98
CA LEU A 96 19.02 9.22 12.14
C LEU A 96 20.23 8.90 11.25
N LEU A 97 20.38 9.59 10.13
CA LEU A 97 21.55 9.48 9.25
C LEU A 97 22.69 10.44 9.64
N GLU A 98 22.49 11.30 10.63
CA GLU A 98 23.51 12.20 11.13
C GLU A 98 24.49 11.42 12.01
N GLU A 99 25.75 11.37 11.59
CA GLU A 99 26.82 10.75 12.37
C GLU A 99 27.48 11.81 13.26
N ASN A 100 27.61 11.52 14.55
CA ASN A 100 28.39 12.36 15.47
C ASN A 100 29.86 12.28 15.10
N THR A 101 30.34 13.19 14.24
CA THR A 101 31.76 13.30 13.89
C THR A 101 32.54 13.86 15.09
N ILE A 102 32.90 12.98 16.03
CA ILE A 102 34.13 13.09 16.82
C ILE A 102 34.93 11.82 16.60
N THR A 103 35.37 11.59 15.37
CA THR A 103 36.47 10.67 15.09
C THR A 103 37.25 11.27 13.94
N ASP A 104 38.47 11.71 14.27
CA ASP A 104 39.59 12.13 13.41
C ASP A 104 39.31 12.52 11.96
N SER A 105 39.94 13.62 11.55
CA SER A 105 40.08 14.13 10.17
C SER A 105 40.75 13.16 9.17
N SER A 106 40.78 11.86 9.48
CA SER A 106 41.23 10.72 8.68
C SER A 106 40.08 9.79 8.23
N SER A 107 38.84 10.00 8.67
CA SER A 107 37.68 9.23 8.17
C SER A 107 37.14 9.87 6.88
N GLY A 108 37.16 9.11 5.78
CA GLY A 108 36.59 9.52 4.49
C GLY A 108 35.07 9.66 4.54
N ILE A 109 34.46 10.01 3.41
CA ILE A 109 33.00 10.15 3.28
C ILE A 109 32.31 8.80 3.60
N THR A 110 31.22 8.85 4.38
CA THR A 110 30.47 7.65 4.80
C THR A 110 29.21 7.43 3.96
N THR A 111 28.69 6.20 3.99
CA THR A 111 27.42 5.83 3.35
C THR A 111 26.26 6.68 3.87
N ASN A 112 26.14 6.85 5.20
CA ASN A 112 25.06 7.63 5.80
C ASN A 112 25.14 9.12 5.42
N GLN A 113 26.35 9.69 5.34
CA GLN A 113 26.55 11.06 4.86
C GLN A 113 26.03 11.25 3.43
N LEU A 114 26.34 10.31 2.53
CA LEU A 114 25.86 10.37 1.13
C LEU A 114 24.35 10.15 1.03
N LEU A 115 23.78 9.26 1.83
CA LEU A 115 22.33 9.05 1.89
C LEU A 115 21.59 10.28 2.44
N ARG A 116 22.12 10.92 3.48
CA ARG A 116 21.59 12.18 4.04
C ARG A 116 21.68 13.32 3.02
N LEU A 117 22.79 13.39 2.28
CA LEU A 117 22.94 14.33 1.16
C LEU A 117 21.89 14.10 0.08
N ALA A 118 21.68 12.85 -0.36
CA ALA A 118 20.66 12.53 -1.35
C ALA A 118 19.24 12.88 -0.84
N LEU A 119 18.92 12.54 0.41
CA LEU A 119 17.65 12.91 1.03
C LEU A 119 17.39 14.42 0.93
N HIS A 120 18.38 15.25 1.28
CA HIS A 120 18.25 16.70 1.23
C HIS A 120 18.12 17.22 -0.22
N ARG A 121 19.02 16.79 -1.11
CA ARG A 121 19.10 17.29 -2.50
C ARG A 121 17.88 16.86 -3.32
N ARG A 122 17.42 15.61 -3.18
CA ARG A 122 16.23 15.10 -3.85
C ARG A 122 14.94 15.69 -3.28
N ALA A 123 14.88 15.99 -1.98
CA ALA A 123 13.74 16.73 -1.43
C ALA A 123 13.62 18.13 -2.04
N VAL A 124 14.74 18.86 -2.15
CA VAL A 124 14.75 20.17 -2.85
C VAL A 124 14.30 20.03 -4.30
N GLN A 125 14.78 19.01 -5.03
CA GLN A 125 14.36 18.74 -6.39
C GLN A 125 12.86 18.54 -6.52
N ILE A 126 12.29 17.67 -5.68
CA ILE A 126 10.86 17.35 -5.69
C ILE A 126 10.02 18.61 -5.40
N LEU A 127 10.41 19.39 -4.40
CA LEU A 127 9.67 20.59 -4.01
C LEU A 127 9.75 21.69 -5.07
N SER A 128 10.89 21.83 -5.74
CA SER A 128 11.14 22.88 -6.72
C SER A 128 10.78 22.51 -8.17
N THR A 129 10.28 21.30 -8.44
CA THR A 129 9.96 20.87 -9.81
C THR A 129 8.76 21.65 -10.39
N ASP A 130 8.90 22.05 -11.66
CA ASP A 130 7.87 22.69 -12.48
C ASP A 130 7.29 21.74 -13.53
N ASP A 131 7.70 20.46 -13.52
CA ASP A 131 7.18 19.44 -14.44
C ASP A 131 5.65 19.34 -14.31
N PRO A 132 4.87 19.41 -15.40
CA PRO A 132 3.40 19.48 -15.34
C PRO A 132 2.71 18.30 -14.63
N ILE A 133 3.40 17.16 -14.54
CA ILE A 133 2.91 15.93 -13.92
C ILE A 133 3.49 15.80 -12.50
N LEU A 134 4.82 15.90 -12.35
CA LEU A 134 5.48 15.67 -11.07
C LEU A 134 5.19 16.77 -10.05
N SER A 135 4.95 18.00 -10.49
CA SER A 135 4.62 19.15 -9.62
C SER A 135 3.28 19.02 -8.90
N LYS A 136 2.41 18.08 -9.33
CA LYS A 136 1.10 17.79 -8.72
C LYS A 136 1.12 16.56 -7.81
N ARG A 137 2.31 16.02 -7.53
CA ARG A 137 2.51 14.76 -6.79
C ARG A 137 3.66 14.87 -5.78
N LYS A 138 3.99 16.08 -5.32
CA LYS A 138 5.10 16.34 -4.41
C LYS A 138 4.95 15.56 -3.10
N ALA A 139 3.74 15.47 -2.56
CA ALA A 139 3.47 14.78 -1.30
C ALA A 139 3.77 13.28 -1.41
N LEU A 140 3.34 12.66 -2.50
CA LEU A 140 3.64 11.27 -2.82
C LEU A 140 5.14 11.02 -2.94
N ARG A 141 5.84 11.87 -3.70
CA ARG A 141 7.27 11.72 -3.97
C ARG A 141 8.13 11.95 -2.73
N ILE A 142 7.80 12.94 -1.88
CA ILE A 142 8.48 13.16 -0.59
C ILE A 142 8.31 11.95 0.32
N ARG A 143 7.10 11.40 0.42
CA ARG A 143 6.85 10.18 1.20
C ARG A 143 7.70 9.02 0.68
N ALA A 144 7.70 8.77 -0.62
CA ALA A 144 8.47 7.71 -1.24
C ALA A 144 9.99 7.90 -1.04
N LEU A 145 10.50 9.13 -1.18
CA LEU A 145 11.92 9.45 -0.96
C LEU A 145 12.36 9.12 0.46
N VAL A 146 11.59 9.52 1.47
CA VAL A 146 11.92 9.27 2.88
C VAL A 146 11.90 7.77 3.18
N ASP A 147 10.85 7.06 2.77
CA ASP A 147 10.76 5.60 2.95
C ASP A 147 11.91 4.88 2.20
N PHE A 148 12.29 5.35 1.00
CA PHE A 148 13.37 4.76 0.19
C PHE A 148 14.75 4.97 0.81
N ILE A 149 15.15 6.21 1.11
CA ILE A 149 16.47 6.49 1.67
C ILE A 149 16.65 5.75 2.99
N TRP A 150 15.62 5.74 3.84
CA TRP A 150 15.65 4.98 5.08
C TRP A 150 15.77 3.47 4.84
N SER A 151 15.01 2.91 3.89
CA SER A 151 15.15 1.49 3.54
C SER A 151 16.56 1.15 3.06
N GLN A 152 17.15 2.02 2.23
CA GLN A 152 18.48 1.77 1.67
C GLN A 152 19.59 1.93 2.72
N SER A 153 19.45 2.82 3.72
CA SER A 153 20.41 2.89 4.83
C SER A 153 20.45 1.59 5.62
N LEU A 154 19.30 0.95 5.79
CA LEU A 154 19.18 -0.33 6.47
C LEU A 154 19.74 -1.49 5.64
N VAL A 155 19.36 -1.58 4.37
CA VAL A 155 19.84 -2.64 3.47
C VAL A 155 21.36 -2.58 3.30
N LEU A 156 21.92 -1.38 3.12
CA LEU A 156 23.37 -1.21 3.01
C LEU A 156 24.06 -1.51 4.34
N GLY A 157 23.49 -1.08 5.47
CA GLY A 157 24.02 -1.41 6.79
C GLY A 157 24.06 -2.91 7.08
N LEU A 158 23.07 -3.68 6.60
CA LEU A 158 23.06 -5.15 6.76
C LEU A 158 24.20 -5.84 6.02
N LYS A 159 24.67 -5.28 4.91
CA LYS A 159 25.82 -5.82 4.16
C LYS A 159 27.13 -5.71 4.94
N ASP A 160 27.20 -4.78 5.89
CA ASP A 160 28.38 -4.55 6.71
C ASP A 160 28.39 -5.46 7.98
N VAL A 161 27.29 -6.19 8.25
CA VAL A 161 27.14 -7.10 9.40
C VAL A 161 27.52 -8.55 9.02
N SER A 162 28.05 -9.32 9.98
CA SER A 162 28.47 -10.72 9.78
C SER A 162 27.39 -11.61 9.15
N HIS A 163 27.78 -12.40 8.14
CA HIS A 163 26.93 -13.37 7.41
C HIS A 163 26.51 -14.61 8.23
N ASP A 164 26.73 -14.63 9.55
CA ASP A 164 26.40 -15.78 10.39
C ASP A 164 24.89 -15.91 10.69
N ASN A 165 24.10 -14.86 10.43
CA ASN A 165 22.65 -14.90 10.60
C ASN A 165 21.99 -15.69 9.46
N PRO A 166 20.94 -16.49 9.72
CA PRO A 166 20.19 -17.14 8.66
C PRO A 166 19.44 -16.12 7.79
N THR A 167 19.14 -16.48 6.54
CA THR A 167 18.13 -15.79 5.73
C THR A 167 16.74 -15.92 6.38
N LEU A 168 15.78 -15.08 5.98
CA LEU A 168 14.40 -15.20 6.46
C LEU A 168 13.80 -16.58 6.19
N VAL A 169 14.07 -17.13 5.00
CA VAL A 169 13.60 -18.45 4.58
C VAL A 169 14.19 -19.56 5.46
N GLU A 170 15.50 -19.51 5.71
CA GLU A 170 16.17 -20.46 6.60
C GLU A 170 15.62 -20.36 8.03
N LEU A 171 15.37 -19.14 8.53
CA LEU A 171 14.80 -18.94 9.86
C LEU A 171 13.41 -19.56 9.98
N VAL A 172 12.54 -19.42 8.97
CA VAL A 172 11.22 -20.08 8.91
C VAL A 172 11.37 -21.60 9.03
N HIS A 173 12.29 -22.20 8.27
CA HIS A 173 12.55 -23.64 8.32
C HIS A 173 13.12 -24.11 9.66
N GLN A 174 14.07 -23.38 10.23
CA GLN A 174 14.65 -23.66 11.55
C GLN A 174 13.58 -23.64 12.66
N LYS A 175 12.61 -22.72 12.55
CA LYS A 175 11.46 -22.63 13.48
C LYS A 175 10.29 -23.55 13.10
N GLN A 176 10.40 -24.29 11.99
CA GLN A 176 9.43 -25.24 11.46
C GLN A 176 8.04 -24.62 11.20
N LEU A 177 7.98 -23.32 10.86
CA LEU A 177 6.72 -22.58 10.76
C LEU A 177 5.88 -22.91 9.51
N GLN A 178 6.41 -23.71 8.60
CA GLN A 178 5.69 -24.26 7.44
C GLN A 178 4.61 -25.29 7.81
N SER A 179 4.60 -25.79 9.05
CA SER A 179 3.67 -26.81 9.51
C SER A 179 3.05 -26.45 10.86
N LEU A 180 1.76 -26.74 11.04
CA LEU A 180 1.06 -26.64 12.32
C LEU A 180 1.57 -27.63 13.38
N SER A 181 2.43 -28.58 13.00
CA SER A 181 3.13 -29.44 13.97
C SER A 181 4.18 -28.71 14.80
N SER A 182 4.55 -27.48 14.43
CA SER A 182 5.49 -26.67 15.20
C SER A 182 4.87 -26.25 16.54
N SER A 183 5.62 -26.44 17.62
CA SER A 183 5.21 -26.01 18.97
C SER A 183 5.18 -24.49 19.15
N ARG A 184 5.47 -23.72 18.10
CA ARG A 184 5.40 -22.25 18.07
C ARG A 184 3.98 -21.75 17.82
N TYR A 185 3.11 -22.59 17.26
CA TYR A 185 1.72 -22.24 17.01
C TYR A 185 0.89 -22.46 18.27
N ASN A 186 0.16 -21.41 18.66
CA ASN A 186 -0.86 -21.47 19.69
C ASN A 186 -2.23 -21.57 19.02
N GLU A 187 -3.03 -22.58 19.37
CA GLU A 187 -4.42 -22.68 18.90
C GLU A 187 -5.29 -21.65 19.64
N LEU A 188 -5.90 -20.73 18.90
CA LEU A 188 -6.77 -19.67 19.44
C LEU A 188 -8.17 -20.20 19.71
N THR A 189 -8.67 -20.99 18.75
CA THR A 189 -9.89 -21.77 18.79
C THR A 189 -9.77 -22.86 17.72
N LYS A 190 -10.72 -23.79 17.66
CA LYS A 190 -10.66 -24.97 16.80
C LYS A 190 -10.27 -24.63 15.36
N GLY A 191 -9.06 -25.01 14.95
CA GLY A 191 -8.56 -24.82 13.58
C GLY A 191 -7.93 -23.45 13.29
N PHE A 192 -7.85 -22.54 14.27
CA PHE A 192 -7.19 -21.23 14.15
C PHE A 192 -5.91 -21.22 14.98
N HIS A 193 -4.79 -20.91 14.35
CA HIS A 193 -3.48 -20.97 14.99
C HIS A 193 -2.67 -19.71 14.72
N HIS A 194 -1.98 -19.19 15.73
CA HIS A 194 -1.11 -18.03 15.61
C HIS A 194 0.31 -18.36 16.08
N ALA A 195 1.30 -17.81 15.38
CA ALA A 195 2.68 -17.80 15.80
C ALA A 195 3.33 -16.44 15.51
N THR A 196 4.38 -16.12 16.25
CA THR A 196 5.25 -14.97 15.99
C THR A 196 6.65 -15.45 15.63
N LEU A 197 7.18 -14.94 14.51
CA LEU A 197 8.55 -15.11 14.06
C LEU A 197 9.34 -13.85 14.38
N GLU A 198 10.34 -14.00 15.24
CA GLU A 198 11.30 -12.95 15.60
C GLU A 198 12.73 -13.46 15.41
N GLY A 199 13.63 -12.59 14.94
CA GLY A 199 15.05 -12.88 14.85
C GLY A 199 15.82 -11.92 13.95
N ASN A 200 17.14 -12.00 14.02
CA ASN A 200 18.02 -11.34 13.06
C ASN A 200 18.18 -12.22 11.83
N THR A 201 18.02 -11.64 10.65
CA THR A 201 18.25 -12.30 9.37
C THR A 201 19.28 -11.53 8.56
N SER A 202 20.00 -12.23 7.70
CA SER A 202 21.04 -11.63 6.84
C SER A 202 20.48 -10.76 5.71
N ASP A 203 19.20 -10.91 5.38
CA ASP A 203 18.52 -10.31 4.23
C ASP A 203 17.53 -9.18 4.61
N TYR A 204 16.99 -9.18 5.83
CA TYR A 204 15.94 -8.25 6.26
C TYR A 204 16.00 -7.84 7.76
N GLY A 205 16.96 -8.37 8.53
CA GLY A 205 16.91 -8.42 9.99
C GLY A 205 17.20 -7.10 10.72
N PRO A 206 16.69 -6.89 11.94
CA PRO A 206 15.74 -7.74 12.68
C PRO A 206 14.35 -7.81 12.04
N VAL A 207 13.67 -8.95 12.19
CA VAL A 207 12.29 -9.17 11.73
C VAL A 207 11.36 -9.48 12.90
N HIS A 208 10.11 -9.01 12.78
CA HIS A 208 8.98 -9.36 13.66
C HIS A 208 7.75 -9.60 12.79
N ILE A 209 7.28 -10.84 12.74
CA ILE A 209 6.23 -11.25 11.80
C ILE A 209 5.20 -12.10 12.53
N ASN A 210 3.94 -11.69 12.47
CA ASN A 210 2.82 -12.47 12.97
C ASN A 210 2.22 -13.33 11.85
N ILE A 211 2.01 -14.61 12.14
CA ILE A 211 1.50 -15.61 11.19
C ILE A 211 0.22 -16.20 11.77
N LEU A 212 -0.88 -16.05 11.05
CA LEU A 212 -2.17 -16.67 11.34
C LEU A 212 -2.41 -17.78 10.32
N ARG A 213 -2.69 -19.00 10.79
CA ARG A 213 -3.08 -20.15 9.96
C ARG A 213 -4.48 -20.63 10.33
N ILE A 214 -5.34 -20.80 9.33
CA ILE A 214 -6.74 -21.23 9.50
C ILE A 214 -6.97 -22.48 8.67
N GLN A 215 -7.23 -23.62 9.32
CA GLN A 215 -7.54 -24.90 8.67
C GLN A 215 -9.00 -24.90 8.20
N LEU A 216 -9.26 -24.55 6.94
CA LEU A 216 -10.58 -24.18 6.44
C LEU A 216 -11.66 -25.25 6.67
N GLN A 217 -11.32 -26.53 6.45
CA GLN A 217 -12.25 -27.64 6.64
C GLN A 217 -12.53 -27.93 8.12
N LYS A 218 -11.52 -27.82 9.00
CA LYS A 218 -11.65 -28.11 10.44
C LYS A 218 -12.36 -26.97 11.18
N SER A 219 -12.06 -25.73 10.80
CA SER A 219 -12.61 -24.54 11.43
C SER A 219 -14.00 -24.19 10.93
N GLN A 220 -14.37 -24.60 9.71
CA GLN A 220 -15.57 -24.11 9.02
C GLN A 220 -15.64 -22.57 9.03
N CYS A 221 -14.47 -21.94 8.86
CA CYS A 221 -14.30 -20.50 8.96
C CYS A 221 -15.27 -19.75 8.03
N GLN A 222 -15.98 -18.78 8.59
CA GLN A 222 -16.71 -17.77 7.84
C GLN A 222 -15.86 -16.51 7.79
N MET A 223 -15.55 -16.05 6.58
CA MET A 223 -14.83 -14.82 6.35
C MET A 223 -15.83 -13.69 6.18
N LYS A 224 -15.66 -12.59 6.91
CA LYS A 224 -16.46 -11.38 6.75
C LYS A 224 -15.56 -10.22 6.30
N CYS A 225 -15.89 -9.62 5.16
CA CYS A 225 -15.19 -8.46 4.62
C CYS A 225 -16.05 -7.21 4.83
N ILE A 226 -15.57 -6.26 5.63
CA ILE A 226 -16.39 -5.13 6.10
C ILE A 226 -15.77 -3.80 5.69
N ASP A 227 -16.63 -2.83 5.31
CA ASP A 227 -16.29 -1.40 5.34
C ASP A 227 -16.33 -0.91 6.80
N ALA A 228 -15.19 -0.99 7.48
CA ALA A 228 -15.05 -0.72 8.91
C ALA A 228 -15.47 0.72 9.28
N ARG A 229 -15.46 1.65 8.32
CA ARG A 229 -15.86 3.07 8.54
C ARG A 229 -17.34 3.23 8.85
N THR A 230 -18.15 2.25 8.48
CA THR A 230 -19.59 2.26 8.72
C THR A 230 -19.98 1.68 10.08
N ILE A 231 -19.05 0.99 10.75
CA ILE A 231 -19.28 0.31 12.02
C ILE A 231 -18.30 0.82 13.10
N ASN A 232 -17.03 0.45 12.99
CA ASN A 232 -15.96 0.84 13.90
C ASN A 232 -14.60 0.64 13.24
N THR A 233 -13.78 1.69 13.21
CA THR A 233 -12.43 1.64 12.62
C THR A 233 -11.37 1.11 13.58
N ASP A 234 -11.69 0.86 14.85
CA ASP A 234 -10.82 0.15 15.78
C ASP A 234 -10.98 -1.37 15.60
N LEU A 235 -9.96 -2.00 15.01
CA LEU A 235 -10.01 -3.43 14.64
C LEU A 235 -10.24 -4.38 15.84
N PRO A 236 -9.62 -4.18 17.03
CA PRO A 236 -9.92 -5.00 18.20
C PRO A 236 -11.38 -4.92 18.63
N THR A 237 -11.94 -3.70 18.72
CA THR A 237 -13.35 -3.53 19.07
C THR A 237 -14.27 -4.14 18.02
N LEU A 238 -13.95 -3.97 16.72
CA LEU A 238 -14.72 -4.58 15.63
C LEU A 238 -14.68 -6.11 15.70
N ALA A 239 -13.51 -6.71 15.96
CA ALA A 239 -13.35 -8.15 16.11
C ALA A 239 -14.15 -8.70 17.30
N GLN A 240 -14.15 -7.97 18.42
CA GLN A 240 -14.95 -8.31 19.59
C GLN A 240 -16.46 -8.23 19.30
N GLN A 241 -16.92 -7.16 18.66
CA GLN A 241 -18.33 -6.97 18.30
C GLN A 241 -18.87 -8.06 17.38
N MET A 242 -18.00 -8.61 16.52
CA MET A 242 -18.37 -9.63 15.54
C MET A 242 -18.09 -11.06 16.03
N GLY A 243 -17.47 -11.26 17.20
CA GLY A 243 -17.14 -12.60 17.69
C GLY A 243 -16.03 -13.31 16.90
N ALA A 244 -15.14 -12.56 16.26
CA ALA A 244 -14.09 -13.13 15.40
C ALA A 244 -13.01 -13.87 16.20
N ALA A 245 -12.52 -15.01 15.71
CA ALA A 245 -11.35 -15.67 16.29
C ALA A 245 -10.05 -14.90 15.99
N ALA A 246 -10.02 -14.23 14.84
CA ALA A 246 -8.95 -13.33 14.43
C ALA A 246 -9.48 -12.32 13.42
N ALA A 247 -8.79 -11.19 13.28
CA ALA A 247 -9.10 -10.18 12.27
C ALA A 247 -7.83 -9.51 11.74
N ILE A 248 -7.86 -9.06 10.50
CA ILE A 248 -6.77 -8.33 9.84
C ILE A 248 -7.30 -7.07 9.14
N SER A 249 -6.41 -6.10 8.91
CA SER A 249 -6.70 -4.99 8.00
C SER A 249 -6.95 -5.50 6.57
N GLY A 250 -7.84 -4.83 5.85
CA GLY A 250 -8.27 -5.23 4.50
C GLY A 250 -7.46 -4.61 3.37
N GLY A 251 -8.19 -4.18 2.33
CA GLY A 251 -7.67 -3.64 1.08
C GLY A 251 -7.27 -2.17 1.14
N PHE A 252 -6.81 -1.67 -0.01
CA PHE A 252 -6.38 -0.28 -0.19
C PHE A 252 -7.55 0.70 -0.05
N PHE A 253 -7.21 1.96 0.23
CA PHE A 253 -8.15 3.07 0.29
C PHE A 253 -7.52 4.36 -0.24
N LEU A 254 -8.35 5.33 -0.60
CA LEU A 254 -7.89 6.66 -1.02
C LEU A 254 -7.23 7.38 0.15
N TYR A 255 -5.96 7.72 0.07
CA TYR A 255 -5.20 8.33 1.16
C TYR A 255 -4.61 9.67 0.79
N SER A 256 -3.54 9.66 -0.02
CA SER A 256 -2.77 10.85 -0.41
C SER A 256 -2.83 11.10 -1.91
N GLU A 257 -3.74 10.41 -2.61
CA GLU A 257 -3.97 10.66 -4.02
C GLU A 257 -4.43 12.12 -4.23
N PRO A 258 -3.97 12.77 -5.32
CA PRO A 258 -4.47 14.08 -5.74
C PRO A 258 -5.93 13.96 -6.21
N ASP A 259 -6.57 15.06 -6.62
CA ASP A 259 -7.81 15.05 -7.43
C ASP A 259 -8.99 14.15 -6.97
N ILE A 260 -9.11 13.84 -5.66
CA ILE A 260 -10.26 13.13 -5.10
C ILE A 260 -11.51 14.02 -5.19
N GLU A 261 -12.37 13.74 -6.17
CA GLU A 261 -13.63 14.45 -6.39
C GLU A 261 -14.82 13.79 -5.69
N LEU A 262 -15.82 14.58 -5.31
CA LEU A 262 -17.07 14.06 -4.76
C LEU A 262 -17.78 13.12 -5.77
N PRO A 263 -18.46 12.07 -5.30
CA PRO A 263 -18.74 11.77 -3.89
C PRO A 263 -17.62 11.03 -3.16
N SER A 264 -16.51 10.70 -3.84
CA SER A 264 -15.38 10.02 -3.19
C SER A 264 -14.74 10.90 -2.12
N LYS A 265 -14.20 10.24 -1.10
CA LYS A 265 -13.54 10.86 0.04
C LYS A 265 -12.25 10.10 0.37
N ARG A 266 -11.32 10.78 1.04
CA ARG A 266 -10.21 10.09 1.71
C ARG A 266 -10.81 9.01 2.62
N THR A 267 -10.12 7.89 2.72
CA THR A 267 -10.50 6.63 3.37
C THR A 267 -11.48 5.74 2.61
N ASP A 268 -12.02 6.16 1.46
CA ASP A 268 -12.86 5.26 0.64
C ASP A 268 -12.06 4.04 0.16
N PRO A 269 -12.61 2.81 0.29
CA PRO A 269 -11.96 1.61 -0.18
C PRO A 269 -11.80 1.64 -1.70
N VAL A 270 -10.72 1.03 -2.18
CA VAL A 270 -10.36 0.98 -3.60
C VAL A 270 -10.40 -0.46 -4.08
N GLY A 271 -11.24 -0.72 -5.09
CA GLY A 271 -11.43 -2.05 -5.67
C GLY A 271 -12.63 -2.79 -5.09
N LEU A 272 -12.69 -4.09 -5.35
CA LEU A 272 -13.79 -4.95 -4.92
C LEU A 272 -13.93 -4.95 -3.40
N LEU A 273 -15.16 -4.72 -2.92
CA LEU A 273 -15.55 -4.98 -1.53
C LEU A 273 -16.96 -5.56 -1.54
N VAL A 274 -17.10 -6.78 -1.06
CA VAL A 274 -18.38 -7.50 -0.93
C VAL A 274 -18.60 -7.86 0.53
N GLU A 275 -19.76 -7.48 1.05
CA GLU A 275 -20.20 -7.75 2.41
C GLU A 275 -21.55 -8.47 2.35
N ASP A 276 -21.61 -9.71 2.82
CA ASP A 276 -22.82 -10.53 2.88
C ASP A 276 -23.60 -10.57 1.53
N GLY A 277 -22.87 -10.76 0.43
CA GLY A 277 -23.39 -10.82 -0.95
C GLY A 277 -23.61 -9.45 -1.61
N ARG A 278 -23.50 -8.35 -0.85
CA ARG A 278 -23.70 -6.99 -1.37
C ARG A 278 -22.38 -6.37 -1.80
N ILE A 279 -22.29 -5.96 -3.06
CA ILE A 279 -21.13 -5.27 -3.62
C ILE A 279 -21.15 -3.79 -3.20
N LEU A 280 -20.28 -3.42 -2.28
CA LEU A 280 -20.07 -2.05 -1.80
C LEU A 280 -19.12 -1.28 -2.72
N GLY A 281 -18.02 -1.92 -3.08
CA GLY A 281 -17.04 -1.44 -4.05
C GLY A 281 -17.03 -2.37 -5.26
N PRO A 282 -17.34 -1.91 -6.47
CA PRO A 282 -17.24 -2.75 -7.66
C PRO A 282 -15.78 -3.06 -8.01
N PRO A 283 -15.48 -4.16 -8.73
CA PRO A 283 -14.13 -4.54 -9.14
C PRO A 283 -13.65 -3.67 -10.33
N VAL A 284 -13.63 -2.34 -10.14
CA VAL A 284 -13.25 -1.34 -11.16
C VAL A 284 -11.88 -1.66 -11.76
N PHE A 285 -10.94 -2.01 -10.89
CA PHE A 285 -9.59 -2.46 -11.24
C PHE A 285 -9.57 -3.98 -11.23
N ARG A 286 -8.89 -4.59 -12.20
CA ARG A 286 -8.75 -6.05 -12.29
C ARG A 286 -7.68 -6.56 -11.31
N ARG A 287 -7.93 -6.40 -10.02
CA ARG A 287 -6.98 -6.72 -8.95
C ARG A 287 -7.25 -8.08 -8.32
N ALA A 288 -6.19 -8.66 -7.77
CA ALA A 288 -6.31 -9.75 -6.81
C ALA A 288 -7.30 -9.38 -5.71
N ALA A 289 -8.21 -10.31 -5.43
CA ALA A 289 -9.11 -10.27 -4.29
C ALA A 289 -9.09 -11.62 -3.59
N VAL A 290 -9.10 -11.59 -2.26
CA VAL A 290 -9.47 -12.74 -1.44
C VAL A 290 -10.98 -12.71 -1.28
N PHE A 291 -11.63 -13.86 -1.45
CA PHE A 291 -13.07 -13.98 -1.41
C PHE A 291 -13.53 -15.29 -0.78
N GLN A 292 -14.79 -15.31 -0.33
CA GLN A 292 -15.56 -16.48 0.00
C GLN A 292 -16.81 -16.51 -0.88
N GLY A 293 -17.04 -17.64 -1.55
CA GLY A 293 -18.29 -17.93 -2.25
C GLY A 293 -18.72 -19.38 -2.02
N GLY A 294 -19.59 -19.91 -2.89
CA GLY A 294 -20.14 -21.26 -2.74
C GLY A 294 -19.09 -22.38 -2.67
N ASP A 295 -17.93 -22.20 -3.32
CA ASP A 295 -16.83 -23.17 -3.34
C ASP A 295 -15.82 -22.96 -2.18
N GLY A 296 -16.11 -22.05 -1.24
CA GLY A 296 -15.26 -21.71 -0.11
C GLY A 296 -14.38 -20.47 -0.35
N ILE A 297 -13.26 -20.40 0.36
CA ILE A 297 -12.33 -19.26 0.31
C ILE A 297 -11.33 -19.45 -0.84
N GLY A 298 -11.14 -18.39 -1.63
CA GLY A 298 -10.25 -18.35 -2.79
C GLY A 298 -9.55 -17.00 -2.96
N ILE A 299 -8.58 -16.97 -3.88
CA ILE A 299 -7.88 -15.76 -4.32
C ILE A 299 -7.92 -15.75 -5.86
N ASP A 300 -8.32 -14.63 -6.47
CA ASP A 300 -8.27 -14.45 -7.92
C ASP A 300 -8.29 -12.97 -8.35
N LYS A 301 -7.92 -12.68 -9.61
CA LYS A 301 -8.04 -11.35 -10.20
C LYS A 301 -9.45 -11.10 -10.69
N LEU A 302 -10.17 -10.22 -10.00
CA LEU A 302 -11.55 -9.88 -10.33
C LEU A 302 -11.61 -8.47 -10.92
N GLY A 303 -12.29 -8.32 -12.05
CA GLY A 303 -12.44 -7.05 -12.77
C GLY A 303 -13.87 -6.86 -13.27
N MET A 304 -14.13 -5.72 -13.93
CA MET A 304 -15.47 -5.39 -14.42
C MET A 304 -15.98 -6.27 -15.58
N THR A 305 -15.14 -7.08 -16.21
CA THR A 305 -15.56 -7.94 -17.33
C THR A 305 -16.73 -8.84 -16.92
N ARG A 306 -17.84 -8.81 -17.68
CA ARG A 306 -19.11 -9.54 -17.41
C ARG A 306 -19.87 -9.12 -16.15
N VAL A 307 -19.44 -8.07 -15.44
CA VAL A 307 -20.25 -7.50 -14.35
C VAL A 307 -21.50 -6.86 -14.94
N ILE A 308 -22.65 -7.17 -14.34
CA ILE A 308 -23.94 -6.57 -14.65
C ILE A 308 -24.10 -5.32 -13.78
N CYS A 309 -24.37 -4.19 -14.42
CA CYS A 309 -24.64 -2.90 -13.79
C CYS A 309 -26.13 -2.57 -13.96
N SER A 310 -26.90 -2.60 -12.87
CA SER A 310 -28.34 -2.30 -12.87
C SER A 310 -28.59 -0.88 -12.37
N PHE A 311 -29.20 -0.05 -13.23
CA PHE A 311 -29.44 1.37 -13.00
C PHE A 311 -30.88 1.59 -12.55
N THR A 312 -31.06 2.28 -11.42
CA THR A 312 -32.38 2.52 -10.83
C THR A 312 -32.55 3.99 -10.48
N LEU A 313 -33.65 4.60 -10.92
CA LEU A 313 -34.03 5.96 -10.59
C LEU A 313 -34.76 6.00 -9.24
N GLN A 314 -34.31 6.88 -8.35
CA GLN A 314 -34.94 7.16 -7.07
C GLN A 314 -35.30 8.65 -6.98
N GLN A 315 -36.60 8.94 -6.81
CA GLN A 315 -37.13 10.31 -6.64
C GLN A 315 -37.29 10.65 -5.15
N SER A 316 -37.12 11.92 -4.78
CA SER A 316 -37.20 12.41 -3.39
C SER A 316 -38.62 12.46 -2.82
N ASP A 317 -39.64 12.57 -3.68
CA ASP A 317 -40.98 12.98 -3.28
C ASP A 317 -41.93 11.77 -3.13
N GLY A 318 -41.80 11.06 -2.01
CA GLY A 318 -42.97 10.46 -1.35
C GLY A 318 -43.69 9.30 -2.04
N GLU A 319 -42.98 8.33 -2.60
CA GLU A 319 -43.27 6.89 -2.50
C GLU A 319 -42.01 6.13 -2.97
N LEU A 320 -41.69 5.00 -2.33
CA LEU A 320 -40.50 4.17 -2.58
C LEU A 320 -40.52 3.46 -3.96
N SER A 321 -41.07 4.05 -5.02
CA SER A 321 -41.07 3.43 -6.35
C SER A 321 -39.72 3.66 -7.03
N ALA A 322 -38.71 2.90 -6.62
CA ALA A 322 -37.45 2.80 -7.34
C ALA A 322 -37.74 2.21 -8.72
N GLN A 323 -37.53 2.98 -9.79
CA GLN A 323 -37.80 2.53 -11.16
C GLN A 323 -36.50 2.01 -11.78
N GLN A 324 -36.46 0.73 -12.14
CA GLN A 324 -35.37 0.18 -12.93
C GLN A 324 -35.36 0.83 -14.32
N LEU A 325 -34.23 1.42 -14.69
CA LEU A 325 -34.04 2.12 -15.96
C LEU A 325 -33.48 1.17 -17.02
N MET A 326 -32.38 0.48 -16.71
CA MET A 326 -31.68 -0.42 -17.63
C MET A 326 -30.70 -1.33 -16.88
N GLU A 327 -30.24 -2.37 -17.56
CA GLU A 327 -29.11 -3.20 -17.14
C GLU A 327 -28.08 -3.26 -18.26
N LEU A 328 -26.81 -3.12 -17.90
CA LEU A 328 -25.70 -3.21 -18.83
C LEU A 328 -24.75 -4.32 -18.37
N THR A 329 -24.29 -5.17 -19.29
CA THR A 329 -23.22 -6.14 -19.00
C THR A 329 -21.92 -5.65 -19.62
N VAL A 330 -20.92 -5.37 -18.78
CA VAL A 330 -19.63 -4.87 -19.26
C VAL A 330 -18.94 -5.91 -20.15
N GLY A 331 -18.47 -5.46 -21.32
CA GLY A 331 -17.85 -6.32 -22.35
C GLY A 331 -18.86 -6.99 -23.28
N VAL A 332 -20.15 -6.67 -23.17
CA VAL A 332 -21.23 -7.16 -24.06
C VAL A 332 -21.85 -5.97 -24.78
N ASP A 333 -22.28 -6.16 -26.02
CA ASP A 333 -22.99 -5.14 -26.83
C ASP A 333 -22.29 -3.77 -26.87
N ASN A 334 -20.96 -3.78 -26.95
CA ASN A 334 -20.07 -2.61 -26.96
C ASN A 334 -20.07 -1.75 -25.69
N VAL A 335 -20.56 -2.26 -24.55
CA VAL A 335 -20.39 -1.61 -23.24
C VAL A 335 -18.96 -1.78 -22.76
N ARG A 336 -18.20 -0.68 -22.71
CA ARG A 336 -16.79 -0.66 -22.31
C ARG A 336 -16.60 0.07 -20.99
N CYS A 337 -15.77 -0.47 -20.11
CA CYS A 337 -15.45 0.15 -18.83
C CYS A 337 -14.06 0.80 -18.88
N PHE A 338 -13.99 2.09 -18.57
CA PHE A 338 -12.75 2.84 -18.44
C PHE A 338 -12.52 3.24 -16.98
N HIS A 339 -11.29 3.07 -16.51
CA HIS A 339 -10.83 3.46 -15.18
C HIS A 339 -9.41 4.03 -15.27
N ARG A 340 -8.88 4.54 -14.16
CA ARG A 340 -7.59 5.27 -14.12
C ARG A 340 -6.35 4.42 -14.43
N GLY A 341 -6.50 3.10 -14.49
CA GLY A 341 -5.46 2.19 -14.97
C GLY A 341 -5.36 2.17 -16.51
N ILE A 342 -6.38 2.67 -17.21
CA ILE A 342 -6.45 2.71 -18.68
C ILE A 342 -6.20 4.15 -19.18
N ALA A 343 -6.92 5.13 -18.63
CA ALA A 343 -6.85 6.52 -19.06
C ALA A 343 -7.31 7.48 -17.95
N GLU A 344 -6.97 8.77 -18.07
CA GLU A 344 -7.47 9.82 -17.15
C GLU A 344 -8.81 10.41 -17.60
N LYS A 345 -9.10 10.30 -18.90
CA LYS A 345 -10.30 10.80 -19.54
C LYS A 345 -10.75 9.86 -20.66
N VAL A 346 -12.02 9.97 -21.03
CA VAL A 346 -12.59 9.26 -22.18
C VAL A 346 -13.43 10.22 -23.00
N THR A 347 -13.33 10.09 -24.33
CA THR A 347 -14.09 10.90 -25.29
C THR A 347 -15.05 9.99 -26.05
N PRO A 348 -16.37 10.15 -25.86
CA PRO A 348 -17.36 9.39 -26.63
C PRO A 348 -17.28 9.67 -28.12
N SER A 349 -17.57 8.65 -28.94
CA SER A 349 -17.85 8.84 -30.37
C SER A 349 -19.24 9.46 -30.57
N GLN A 350 -19.57 9.88 -31.80
CA GLN A 350 -20.84 10.56 -32.12
C GLN A 350 -22.11 9.79 -31.66
N ASP A 351 -22.07 8.45 -31.70
CA ASP A 351 -23.19 7.59 -31.32
C ASP A 351 -23.03 6.94 -29.93
N GLU A 352 -22.12 7.46 -29.10
CA GLU A 352 -21.83 6.93 -27.77
C GLU A 352 -22.13 7.93 -26.66
N ILE A 353 -22.35 7.40 -25.46
CA ILE A 353 -22.49 8.19 -24.24
C ILE A 353 -21.58 7.63 -23.15
N ALA A 354 -20.91 8.52 -22.42
CA ALA A 354 -20.14 8.19 -21.22
C ALA A 354 -21.03 8.29 -19.99
N LEU A 355 -21.04 7.27 -19.14
CA LEU A 355 -21.70 7.22 -17.83
C LEU A 355 -20.63 7.17 -16.73
N LYS A 356 -20.42 8.29 -16.03
CA LYS A 356 -19.45 8.42 -14.94
C LYS A 356 -20.03 7.92 -13.63
N ILE A 357 -19.45 6.87 -13.07
CA ILE A 357 -19.96 6.14 -11.91
C ILE A 357 -18.91 6.12 -10.80
N VAL A 358 -19.35 6.40 -9.57
CA VAL A 358 -18.53 6.29 -8.35
C VAL A 358 -19.30 5.49 -7.32
N GLY A 359 -18.72 4.38 -6.85
CA GLY A 359 -19.41 3.44 -5.97
C GLY A 359 -20.75 3.01 -6.57
N GLY A 360 -21.84 3.13 -5.80
CA GLY A 360 -23.20 2.82 -6.25
C GLY A 360 -23.97 3.99 -6.87
N SER A 361 -23.30 5.02 -7.40
CA SER A 361 -23.97 6.25 -7.88
C SER A 361 -23.50 6.65 -9.27
N LEU A 362 -24.46 6.92 -10.16
CA LEU A 362 -24.21 7.56 -11.44
C LEU A 362 -24.12 9.08 -11.22
N ILE A 363 -22.93 9.64 -11.46
CA ILE A 363 -22.60 11.04 -11.15
C ILE A 363 -22.94 11.97 -12.31
N LYS A 364 -22.61 11.55 -13.53
CA LYS A 364 -22.81 12.34 -14.75
C LYS A 364 -22.91 11.42 -15.96
N TRP A 365 -23.64 11.87 -16.98
CA TRP A 365 -23.53 11.32 -18.34
C TRP A 365 -23.25 12.43 -19.34
N SER A 366 -22.53 12.10 -20.41
CA SER A 366 -22.02 13.09 -21.37
C SER A 366 -21.73 12.46 -22.73
N SER A 367 -22.00 13.19 -23.80
CA SER A 367 -21.47 12.91 -25.15
C SER A 367 -20.13 13.62 -25.42
N GLU A 368 -19.66 14.43 -24.48
CA GLU A 368 -18.35 15.12 -24.53
C GLU A 368 -17.30 14.40 -23.68
N GLU A 369 -16.02 14.80 -23.87
CA GLU A 369 -14.90 14.32 -23.06
C GLU A 369 -15.20 14.39 -21.56
N THR A 370 -14.97 13.27 -20.87
CA THR A 370 -15.32 13.10 -19.46
C THR A 370 -14.12 12.59 -18.68
N SER A 371 -13.84 13.21 -17.53
CA SER A 371 -12.82 12.74 -16.60
C SER A 371 -13.24 11.44 -15.94
N ILE A 372 -12.27 10.53 -15.80
CA ILE A 372 -12.46 9.27 -15.10
C ILE A 372 -12.18 9.50 -13.61
N PRO A 373 -13.10 9.09 -12.71
CA PRO A 373 -12.92 9.25 -11.26
C PRO A 373 -11.85 8.29 -10.72
N LEU A 374 -11.20 8.66 -9.60
CA LEU A 374 -10.11 7.87 -9.00
C LEU A 374 -10.54 6.49 -8.51
N ALA A 375 -11.61 6.41 -7.73
CA ALA A 375 -12.18 5.16 -7.20
C ALA A 375 -13.52 4.85 -7.88
N GLY A 376 -13.57 4.98 -9.20
CA GLY A 376 -14.76 4.70 -10.00
C GLY A 376 -14.43 4.44 -11.46
N CYS A 377 -15.46 4.41 -12.29
CA CYS A 377 -15.30 4.13 -13.71
C CYS A 377 -16.17 5.03 -14.58
N VAL A 378 -15.90 5.01 -15.88
CA VAL A 378 -16.80 5.51 -16.91
C VAL A 378 -17.20 4.33 -17.80
N LEU A 379 -18.51 4.06 -17.89
CA LEU A 379 -19.03 3.14 -18.89
C LEU A 379 -19.29 3.91 -20.18
N LEU A 380 -18.71 3.46 -21.29
CA LEU A 380 -18.96 3.99 -22.62
C LEU A 380 -19.80 2.97 -23.38
N LEU A 381 -20.94 3.42 -23.92
CA LEU A 381 -21.92 2.56 -24.58
C LEU A 381 -22.63 3.28 -25.73
N PRO A 382 -23.23 2.54 -26.68
CA PRO A 382 -24.08 3.13 -27.71
C PRO A 382 -25.28 3.88 -27.12
N THR A 383 -25.60 5.06 -27.66
CA THR A 383 -26.76 5.87 -27.23
C THR A 383 -28.10 5.14 -27.41
N THR A 384 -28.17 4.20 -28.36
CA THR A 384 -29.35 3.35 -28.63
C THR A 384 -29.75 2.43 -27.48
N MET A 385 -28.86 2.23 -26.51
CA MET A 385 -29.15 1.46 -25.29
C MET A 385 -29.84 2.26 -24.21
N LEU A 386 -29.83 3.59 -24.29
CA LEU A 386 -30.53 4.42 -23.31
C LEU A 386 -32.04 4.25 -23.50
N PRO A 387 -32.80 4.04 -22.42
CA PRO A 387 -34.25 3.96 -22.52
C PRO A 387 -34.83 5.34 -22.87
N THR A 388 -36.02 5.37 -23.46
CA THR A 388 -36.68 6.62 -23.89
C THR A 388 -37.00 7.58 -22.75
N ASN A 389 -37.08 7.08 -21.50
CA ASN A 389 -37.30 7.87 -20.29
C ASN A 389 -35.98 8.24 -19.56
N TRP A 390 -34.82 8.09 -20.21
CA TRP A 390 -33.54 8.51 -19.65
C TRP A 390 -33.55 10.03 -19.39
N PRO A 391 -33.17 10.49 -18.18
CA PRO A 391 -33.19 11.92 -17.88
C PRO A 391 -32.14 12.67 -18.71
N GLU A 392 -32.46 13.87 -19.16
CA GLU A 392 -31.53 14.71 -19.94
C GLU A 392 -30.30 15.12 -19.11
N LYS A 393 -30.49 15.38 -17.81
CA LYS A 393 -29.44 15.78 -16.87
C LYS A 393 -29.67 15.23 -15.47
N ALA A 394 -28.60 15.14 -14.69
CA ALA A 394 -28.70 14.85 -13.26
C ALA A 394 -29.48 15.98 -12.55
N SER A 395 -30.30 15.61 -11.56
CA SER A 395 -31.08 16.56 -10.75
C SER A 395 -30.85 16.30 -9.26
N THR A 396 -31.08 17.29 -8.42
CA THR A 396 -30.98 17.12 -6.96
C THR A 396 -32.10 16.22 -6.42
N ASP A 397 -33.24 16.21 -7.11
CA ASP A 397 -34.49 15.60 -6.65
C ASP A 397 -34.67 14.16 -7.18
N ALA A 398 -33.81 13.74 -8.11
CA ALA A 398 -33.78 12.39 -8.68
C ALA A 398 -32.34 11.88 -8.82
N LYS A 399 -32.03 10.77 -8.15
CA LYS A 399 -30.71 10.11 -8.18
C LYS A 399 -30.80 8.80 -8.95
N ILE A 400 -29.76 8.49 -9.72
CA ILE A 400 -29.62 7.19 -10.36
C ILE A 400 -28.61 6.37 -9.56
N ASN A 401 -29.10 5.34 -8.90
CA ASN A 401 -28.29 4.37 -8.17
C ASN A 401 -27.85 3.26 -9.13
N VAL A 402 -26.65 2.76 -8.90
CA VAL A 402 -26.06 1.64 -9.65
C VAL A 402 -25.82 0.52 -8.66
N THR A 403 -26.33 -0.66 -8.97
CA THR A 403 -26.01 -1.90 -8.26
C THR A 403 -25.28 -2.84 -9.20
N TYR A 404 -24.48 -3.73 -8.63
CA TYR A 404 -23.59 -4.60 -9.38
C TYR A 404 -23.93 -6.05 -9.09
N THR A 405 -23.79 -6.91 -10.10
CA THR A 405 -23.83 -8.37 -9.94
C THR A 405 -22.61 -8.97 -10.62
N LEU A 406 -21.81 -9.71 -9.84
CA LEU A 406 -20.67 -10.45 -10.37
C LEU A 406 -21.14 -11.67 -11.18
N PRO A 407 -20.38 -12.10 -12.19
CA PRO A 407 -20.71 -13.32 -12.95
C PRO A 407 -20.74 -14.58 -12.07
N THR A 408 -19.91 -14.61 -11.03
CA THR A 408 -19.92 -15.62 -9.97
C THR A 408 -20.29 -14.95 -8.66
N PRO A 409 -21.41 -15.33 -8.01
CA PRO A 409 -21.79 -14.77 -6.71
C PRO A 409 -20.73 -15.05 -5.63
N LEU A 410 -20.45 -14.04 -4.83
CA LEU A 410 -19.53 -14.10 -3.69
C LEU A 410 -20.25 -13.60 -2.45
N ASP A 411 -20.01 -14.23 -1.30
CA ASP A 411 -20.57 -13.82 -0.02
C ASP A 411 -19.75 -12.67 0.57
N ASN A 412 -18.43 -12.81 0.57
CA ASN A 412 -17.51 -11.81 1.10
C ASN A 412 -16.28 -11.71 0.22
N ALA A 413 -15.79 -10.50 -0.03
CA ALA A 413 -14.56 -10.31 -0.80
C ALA A 413 -13.92 -8.96 -0.49
N VAL A 414 -12.59 -8.90 -0.57
CA VAL A 414 -11.86 -7.64 -0.54
C VAL A 414 -10.70 -7.69 -1.54
N ALA A 415 -10.61 -6.65 -2.36
CA ALA A 415 -9.47 -6.46 -3.25
C ALA A 415 -8.25 -5.95 -2.47
N GLY A 416 -7.10 -6.46 -2.86
CA GLY A 416 -5.80 -5.95 -2.45
C GLY A 416 -4.91 -5.90 -3.68
N GLY A 417 -3.92 -6.79 -3.70
CA GLY A 417 -3.01 -6.99 -4.81
C GLY A 417 -1.67 -6.28 -4.59
N PRO A 418 -0.66 -6.64 -5.40
CA PRO A 418 -0.73 -7.63 -6.48
C PRO A 418 -0.82 -9.08 -5.97
N ILE A 419 -1.16 -10.00 -6.87
CA ILE A 419 -0.85 -11.43 -6.72
C ILE A 419 0.67 -11.55 -6.61
N PHE A 420 1.11 -12.21 -5.54
CA PHE A 420 2.51 -12.60 -5.40
C PHE A 420 2.82 -13.75 -6.36
N PHE A 421 2.03 -14.82 -6.30
CA PHE A 421 2.15 -15.98 -7.18
C PHE A 421 0.86 -16.81 -7.19
N ASP A 422 0.69 -17.62 -8.22
CA ASP A 422 -0.34 -18.66 -8.36
C ASP A 422 0.28 -19.88 -9.04
N ASP A 423 0.58 -20.95 -8.31
CA ASP A 423 1.23 -22.13 -8.88
C ASP A 423 0.32 -22.93 -9.83
N ASN A 424 -0.99 -22.66 -9.82
CA ASN A 424 -1.94 -23.36 -10.68
C ASN A 424 -2.10 -22.70 -12.05
N ASN A 425 -1.54 -21.50 -12.22
CA ASN A 425 -1.62 -20.71 -13.43
C ASN A 425 -0.22 -20.16 -13.70
N ASP A 426 0.40 -20.48 -14.84
CA ASP A 426 1.71 -19.95 -15.26
C ASP A 426 1.70 -18.42 -15.52
N GLU A 427 0.84 -17.66 -14.82
CA GLU A 427 0.79 -16.21 -14.85
C GLU A 427 2.05 -15.59 -14.23
N GLN A 428 2.44 -14.44 -14.78
CA GLN A 428 3.57 -13.67 -14.26
C GLN A 428 3.26 -13.19 -12.84
N THR A 429 4.08 -13.65 -11.89
CA THR A 429 4.11 -13.25 -10.49
C THR A 429 4.37 -11.74 -10.38
N MET A 430 3.55 -11.01 -9.61
CA MET A 430 3.69 -9.57 -9.38
C MET A 430 3.70 -8.70 -10.66
N ASP A 431 2.93 -9.07 -11.69
CA ASP A 431 2.68 -8.22 -12.86
C ASP A 431 1.74 -7.06 -12.51
N LEU A 432 2.34 -5.99 -11.95
CA LEU A 432 1.65 -4.75 -11.56
C LEU A 432 0.77 -4.16 -12.68
N PRO A 433 1.23 -4.04 -13.95
CA PRO A 433 0.39 -3.59 -15.04
C PRO A 433 -0.85 -4.45 -15.32
N SER A 434 -0.79 -5.78 -15.17
CA SER A 434 -1.94 -6.66 -15.39
C SER A 434 -3.05 -6.52 -14.34
N GLU A 435 -2.69 -6.01 -13.16
CA GLU A 435 -3.58 -5.74 -12.03
C GLU A 435 -3.94 -4.26 -11.87
N ASP A 436 -3.73 -3.48 -12.93
CA ASP A 436 -4.04 -2.05 -12.98
C ASP A 436 -3.36 -1.23 -11.87
N PHE A 437 -2.18 -1.67 -11.42
CA PHE A 437 -1.21 -0.83 -10.73
C PHE A 437 -0.38 -0.09 -11.78
N LYS A 438 -1.04 0.80 -12.53
CA LYS A 438 -0.43 1.60 -13.59
C LYS A 438 -1.23 2.88 -13.82
N GLY A 439 -0.66 3.79 -14.61
CA GLY A 439 -1.30 5.06 -14.92
C GLY A 439 -1.52 5.85 -13.64
N SER A 440 -2.72 6.37 -13.43
CA SER A 440 -3.08 7.10 -12.21
C SER A 440 -4.11 6.37 -11.35
N ALA A 441 -4.16 5.04 -11.45
CA ALA A 441 -4.99 4.21 -10.58
C ALA A 441 -4.52 4.27 -9.12
N PRO A 442 -5.41 4.47 -8.14
CA PRO A 442 -5.09 4.34 -6.72
C PRO A 442 -4.84 2.87 -6.33
N PRO A 443 -3.93 2.54 -5.39
CA PRO A 443 -3.03 3.47 -4.74
C PRO A 443 -1.92 3.91 -5.70
N VAL A 444 -1.72 5.22 -5.83
CA VAL A 444 -0.75 5.76 -6.80
C VAL A 444 0.69 5.38 -6.42
N THR A 445 0.93 5.07 -5.14
CA THR A 445 2.21 4.54 -4.63
C THR A 445 2.64 3.25 -5.32
N PHE A 446 1.71 2.42 -5.81
CA PHE A 446 2.04 1.25 -6.63
C PHE A 446 2.08 1.60 -8.11
N SER A 447 1.12 2.39 -8.60
CA SER A 447 0.97 2.67 -10.02
C SER A 447 2.08 3.52 -10.64
N GLN A 448 2.81 4.26 -9.82
CA GLN A 448 3.86 5.18 -10.22
C GLN A 448 5.05 5.11 -9.27
N ASP A 449 5.32 3.91 -8.74
CA ASP A 449 6.45 3.71 -7.85
C ASP A 449 7.78 3.99 -8.57
N GLU A 450 8.48 5.05 -8.15
CA GLU A 450 9.82 5.40 -8.66
C GLU A 450 10.93 4.53 -8.02
N THR A 451 10.59 3.78 -6.98
CA THR A 451 11.54 3.03 -6.14
C THR A 451 11.49 1.52 -6.39
N PHE A 452 10.44 1.05 -7.08
CA PHE A 452 10.18 -0.36 -7.33
C PHE A 452 10.18 -1.18 -6.03
N ASP A 453 10.44 -2.49 -6.11
CA ASP A 453 10.42 -3.36 -4.94
C ASP A 453 11.71 -3.33 -4.11
N ARG A 454 12.11 -2.13 -3.67
CA ARG A 454 13.36 -1.90 -2.90
C ARG A 454 13.11 -1.43 -1.48
N ASN A 455 11.88 -1.03 -1.16
CA ASN A 455 11.54 -0.48 0.15
C ASN A 455 11.23 -1.58 1.16
N LEU A 456 11.87 -1.50 2.33
CA LEU A 456 11.52 -2.28 3.50
C LEU A 456 10.35 -1.59 4.19
N LEU A 457 9.16 -2.19 4.05
CA LEU A 457 7.94 -1.64 4.61
C LEU A 457 7.26 -2.68 5.49
N PRO A 458 6.39 -2.25 6.43
CA PRO A 458 5.41 -3.15 7.01
C PRO A 458 4.49 -3.70 5.92
N ARG A 459 4.21 -5.00 5.94
CA ARG A 459 3.41 -5.68 4.89
C ARG A 459 2.27 -6.48 5.50
N MET A 460 1.17 -6.57 4.76
CA MET A 460 0.07 -7.48 5.03
C MET A 460 -0.05 -8.40 3.82
N GLY A 461 -0.01 -9.71 4.04
CA GLY A 461 -0.12 -10.70 2.98
C GLY A 461 -1.08 -11.82 3.35
N ILE A 462 -1.68 -12.44 2.35
CA ILE A 462 -2.59 -13.56 2.52
C ILE A 462 -2.36 -14.60 1.43
N GLY A 463 -2.39 -15.87 1.80
CA GLY A 463 -2.18 -16.98 0.87
C GLY A 463 -2.95 -18.22 1.27
N ILE A 464 -3.10 -19.13 0.32
CA ILE A 464 -3.77 -20.42 0.48
C ILE A 464 -2.74 -21.51 0.25
N THR A 465 -2.65 -22.44 1.19
CA THR A 465 -1.88 -23.68 1.03
C THR A 465 -2.70 -24.71 0.26
N ASN A 466 -2.00 -25.63 -0.40
CA ASN A 466 -2.61 -26.82 -0.92
C ASN A 466 -1.85 -28.03 -0.37
N ASN A 467 -2.51 -28.84 0.45
CA ASN A 467 -1.93 -30.11 0.90
C ASN A 467 -2.49 -31.24 0.03
N ASP A 468 -1.78 -31.53 -1.06
CA ASP A 468 -2.19 -32.53 -2.06
C ASP A 468 -2.42 -33.93 -1.47
N SER A 469 -1.86 -34.22 -0.29
CA SER A 469 -1.96 -35.52 0.38
C SER A 469 -3.26 -35.71 1.18
N SER A 470 -3.85 -34.62 1.69
CA SER A 470 -5.04 -34.66 2.56
C SER A 470 -6.25 -33.92 1.97
N GLY A 471 -6.05 -33.06 0.97
CA GLY A 471 -7.08 -32.15 0.45
C GLY A 471 -7.46 -31.03 1.41
N GLU A 472 -6.78 -30.92 2.56
CA GLU A 472 -7.00 -29.85 3.54
C GLU A 472 -6.29 -28.58 3.06
N LYS A 473 -7.00 -27.45 3.15
CA LYS A 473 -6.49 -26.13 2.76
C LYS A 473 -6.36 -25.27 4.00
N GLU A 474 -5.26 -24.54 4.08
CA GLU A 474 -5.06 -23.53 5.10
C GLU A 474 -5.06 -22.15 4.46
N LEU A 475 -5.75 -21.20 5.09
CA LEU A 475 -5.55 -19.78 4.82
C LEU A 475 -4.42 -19.29 5.74
N VAL A 476 -3.42 -18.63 5.15
CA VAL A 476 -2.25 -18.10 5.86
C VAL A 476 -2.23 -16.60 5.71
N CYS A 477 -2.29 -15.87 6.81
CA CYS A 477 -2.17 -14.41 6.83
C CYS A 477 -0.86 -14.03 7.53
N VAL A 478 -0.10 -13.12 6.95
CA VAL A 478 1.14 -12.61 7.54
C VAL A 478 1.02 -11.10 7.77
N ALA A 479 1.34 -10.66 8.97
CA ALA A 479 1.49 -9.26 9.32
C ALA A 479 2.95 -9.00 9.70
N VAL A 480 3.68 -8.40 8.76
CA VAL A 480 5.11 -8.09 8.84
C VAL A 480 5.28 -6.71 9.42
N ASP A 481 5.87 -6.60 10.62
CA ASP A 481 6.20 -5.29 11.19
C ASP A 481 7.41 -4.66 10.48
N GLY A 482 7.52 -3.34 10.59
CA GLY A 482 8.55 -2.56 9.92
C GLY A 482 8.71 -1.18 10.56
N ARG A 483 9.74 -0.43 10.14
CA ARG A 483 10.09 0.91 10.67
C ARG A 483 10.50 0.91 12.16
N ASN A 484 11.02 -0.19 12.66
CA ASN A 484 11.54 -0.31 14.02
C ASN A 484 12.95 -0.91 13.97
N LEU A 485 13.98 -0.09 14.24
CA LEU A 485 15.38 -0.52 14.13
C LEU A 485 15.72 -1.72 15.00
N ASP A 486 15.19 -1.76 16.22
CA ASP A 486 15.55 -2.76 17.22
C ASP A 486 14.83 -4.10 17.00
N ARG A 487 13.67 -4.08 16.33
CA ARG A 487 12.77 -5.25 16.29
C ARG A 487 12.31 -5.67 14.90
N ALA A 488 12.15 -4.73 13.96
CA ALA A 488 11.49 -5.02 12.68
C ALA A 488 11.78 -3.94 11.64
N LEU A 489 12.65 -4.24 10.67
CA LEU A 489 12.95 -3.30 9.58
C LEU A 489 11.81 -3.23 8.56
N GLY A 490 11.21 -4.38 8.24
CA GLY A 490 10.18 -4.54 7.21
C GLY A 490 10.64 -5.48 6.11
N LEU A 491 9.76 -5.73 5.13
CA LEU A 491 10.08 -6.55 3.96
C LEU A 491 9.77 -5.80 2.66
N THR A 492 10.44 -6.21 1.60
CA THR A 492 10.00 -5.94 0.23
C THR A 492 8.73 -6.76 -0.09
N LEU A 493 8.06 -6.47 -1.20
CA LEU A 493 6.96 -7.29 -1.73
C LEU A 493 7.47 -8.69 -2.04
N GLN A 494 8.62 -8.82 -2.72
CA GLN A 494 9.27 -10.09 -3.01
C GLN A 494 9.60 -10.86 -1.72
N GLY A 495 10.15 -10.20 -0.69
CA GLY A 495 10.41 -10.86 0.59
C GLY A 495 9.14 -11.40 1.27
N THR A 496 8.01 -10.70 1.11
CA THR A 496 6.71 -11.16 1.60
C THR A 496 6.15 -12.32 0.77
N SER A 497 6.35 -12.27 -0.55
CA SER A 497 6.05 -13.37 -1.47
C SER A 497 6.82 -14.63 -1.06
N ASP A 498 8.13 -14.52 -0.92
CA ASP A 498 9.02 -15.63 -0.57
C ASP A 498 8.70 -16.21 0.81
N LEU A 499 8.34 -15.35 1.77
CA LEU A 499 7.83 -15.78 3.07
C LEU A 499 6.56 -16.63 2.93
N LEU A 500 5.53 -16.15 2.23
CA LEU A 500 4.27 -16.89 2.06
C LEU A 500 4.48 -18.21 1.31
N LYS A 501 5.38 -18.21 0.31
CA LYS A 501 5.80 -19.41 -0.41
C LYS A 501 6.47 -20.42 0.52
N THR A 502 7.40 -19.96 1.37
CA THR A 502 8.10 -20.79 2.35
C THR A 502 7.16 -21.34 3.42
N LEU A 503 6.11 -20.59 3.77
CA LEU A 503 5.02 -21.06 4.63
C LEU A 503 4.09 -22.07 3.95
N GLY A 504 4.36 -22.48 2.70
CA GLY A 504 3.65 -23.53 1.98
C GLY A 504 2.42 -23.05 1.20
N CYS A 505 2.26 -21.73 1.00
CA CYS A 505 1.21 -21.23 0.13
C CYS A 505 1.51 -21.60 -1.33
N VAL A 506 0.47 -21.94 -2.08
CA VAL A 506 0.54 -22.17 -3.55
C VAL A 506 -0.07 -21.02 -4.33
N LYS A 507 -0.89 -20.19 -3.68
CA LYS A 507 -1.42 -18.95 -4.23
C LYS A 507 -1.43 -17.88 -3.15
N ALA A 508 -0.95 -16.69 -3.45
CA ALA A 508 -0.84 -15.62 -2.46
C ALA A 508 -0.95 -14.23 -3.09
N MET A 509 -1.38 -13.26 -2.29
CA MET A 509 -1.52 -11.86 -2.69
C MET A 509 -1.15 -10.91 -1.55
N ASN A 510 -0.82 -9.68 -1.93
CA ASN A 510 -0.63 -8.56 -1.02
C ASN A 510 -1.98 -7.95 -0.59
N LEU A 511 -2.01 -7.35 0.60
CA LEU A 511 -3.08 -6.49 1.13
C LEU A 511 -2.50 -5.11 1.53
N ASP A 512 -3.32 -4.20 2.05
CA ASP A 512 -2.81 -2.88 2.45
C ASP A 512 -1.85 -2.99 3.65
N GLY A 513 -0.65 -2.45 3.46
CA GLY A 513 0.48 -2.57 4.38
C GLY A 513 0.73 -1.28 5.16
N GLY A 514 2.01 -0.97 5.36
CA GLY A 514 2.45 0.29 5.98
C GLY A 514 1.86 0.51 7.37
N SER A 515 1.29 1.69 7.60
CA SER A 515 0.65 2.02 8.87
C SER A 515 -0.72 1.36 9.06
N SER A 516 -1.34 0.88 7.96
CA SER A 516 -2.67 0.25 7.96
C SER A 516 -2.60 -1.21 8.42
N LYS A 517 -1.46 -1.88 8.20
CA LYS A 517 -1.23 -3.28 8.58
C LYS A 517 -1.57 -3.52 10.05
N ARG A 518 -2.60 -4.33 10.30
CA ARG A 518 -3.02 -4.77 11.63
C ARG A 518 -3.45 -6.23 11.62
N MET A 519 -3.13 -6.91 12.71
CA MET A 519 -3.63 -8.25 13.02
C MET A 519 -4.07 -8.26 14.48
N VAL A 520 -5.25 -8.82 14.70
CA VAL A 520 -5.88 -9.03 16.00
C VAL A 520 -6.18 -10.50 16.15
N ILE A 521 -5.91 -11.03 17.34
CA ILE A 521 -6.26 -12.41 17.71
C ILE A 521 -7.13 -12.39 18.96
N LEU A 522 -8.01 -13.40 19.06
CA LEU A 522 -8.65 -13.75 20.32
C LEU A 522 -7.64 -14.50 21.19
N ASP A 523 -7.39 -14.00 22.39
CA ASP A 523 -6.66 -14.74 23.42
C ASP A 523 -7.60 -15.78 24.06
N PRO A 524 -7.31 -17.09 23.95
CA PRO A 524 -8.18 -18.13 24.50
C PRO A 524 -8.28 -18.09 26.04
N GLU A 525 -7.26 -17.58 26.74
CA GLU A 525 -7.24 -17.56 28.21
C GLU A 525 -8.07 -16.40 28.76
N SER A 526 -7.88 -15.19 28.20
CA SER A 526 -8.57 -13.98 28.67
C SER A 526 -9.89 -13.70 27.95
N SER A 527 -10.15 -14.38 26.82
CA SER A 527 -11.26 -14.08 25.91
C SER A 527 -11.27 -12.62 25.44
N GLN A 528 -10.09 -11.99 25.32
CA GLN A 528 -9.92 -10.63 24.84
C GLN A 528 -9.31 -10.60 23.44
N HIS A 529 -9.72 -9.63 22.64
CA HIS A 529 -9.12 -9.33 21.34
C HIS A 529 -7.93 -8.39 21.52
N SER A 530 -6.75 -8.83 21.08
CA SER A 530 -5.51 -8.06 21.24
C SER A 530 -4.79 -7.85 19.91
N VAL A 531 -4.20 -6.67 19.73
CA VAL A 531 -3.30 -6.40 18.60
C VAL A 531 -1.96 -7.07 18.88
N VAL A 532 -1.51 -7.93 17.97
CA VAL A 532 -0.22 -8.66 18.10
C VAL A 532 0.93 -8.00 17.36
N CYS A 533 0.62 -7.03 16.50
CA CYS A 533 1.60 -6.32 15.69
C CYS A 533 2.14 -5.08 16.39
N LEU A 534 3.37 -4.71 16.04
CA LEU A 534 3.95 -3.44 16.45
C LEU A 534 3.27 -2.25 15.74
N SER A 535 3.34 -1.09 16.38
CA SER A 535 3.00 0.18 15.74
C SER A 535 4.08 0.55 14.72
N THR A 536 3.64 0.89 13.51
CA THR A 536 4.50 1.10 12.33
C THR A 536 4.28 2.48 11.69
N THR A 537 3.66 3.40 12.44
CA THR A 537 3.39 4.74 11.93
C THR A 537 4.69 5.53 11.84
N GLU A 538 5.40 5.71 12.95
CA GLU A 538 6.68 6.44 12.97
C GLU A 538 7.86 5.49 12.87
N ILE A 539 8.99 6.02 12.40
CA ILE A 539 10.28 5.32 12.43
C ILE A 539 10.83 5.44 13.85
N LYS A 540 11.16 4.30 14.48
CA LYS A 540 11.76 4.26 15.81
C LYS A 540 13.26 3.98 15.71
N GLY A 541 14.06 4.87 16.33
CA GLY A 541 15.50 4.72 16.49
C GLY A 541 15.86 3.70 17.58
N ASN A 542 17.16 3.40 17.76
CA ASN A 542 17.62 2.51 18.82
C ASN A 542 17.36 3.14 20.19
N ASP A 543 16.68 2.42 21.08
CA ASP A 543 16.52 2.83 22.48
C ASP A 543 17.87 2.67 23.22
N ASN A 544 18.76 3.66 23.09
CA ASN A 544 19.89 3.80 24.01
C ASN A 544 19.40 4.43 25.31
N ASP A 545 19.34 3.59 26.34
CA ASP A 545 18.95 3.84 27.73
C ASP A 545 19.77 4.98 28.36
N ASN A 546 19.40 6.23 28.07
CA ASN A 546 19.86 7.40 28.82
C ASN A 546 18.75 7.81 29.80
N GLY A 547 18.94 7.41 31.06
CA GLY A 547 17.98 7.48 32.15
C GLY A 547 17.19 8.79 32.23
N GLY A 548 15.86 8.65 32.18
CA GLY A 548 14.95 9.78 32.23
C GLY A 548 13.48 9.36 32.39
N SER A 549 13.14 8.79 33.54
CA SER A 549 11.78 8.51 34.02
C SER A 549 10.90 7.61 33.13
N SER A 550 10.63 6.41 33.64
CA SER A 550 9.58 5.50 33.20
C SER A 550 8.19 6.16 33.32
N LYS A 551 7.82 7.01 32.36
CA LYS A 551 6.41 7.20 32.05
C LYS A 551 5.96 5.94 31.34
N LYS A 552 5.15 5.12 32.02
CA LYS A 552 4.28 4.13 31.37
C LYS A 552 3.67 4.82 30.16
N SER A 553 4.10 4.44 28.96
CA SER A 553 3.52 4.98 27.75
C SER A 553 2.04 4.67 27.78
N ALA A 554 1.20 5.70 27.71
CA ALA A 554 -0.16 5.50 27.26
C ALA A 554 -0.05 4.73 25.93
N GLY A 555 -0.72 3.58 25.81
CA GLY A 555 -0.61 2.74 24.63
C GLY A 555 -0.73 3.58 23.37
N GLU A 556 0.24 3.46 22.45
CA GLU A 556 0.19 4.21 21.21
C GLU A 556 -1.16 3.97 20.54
N PRO A 557 -1.94 5.02 20.23
CA PRO A 557 -3.28 4.84 19.69
C PRO A 557 -3.21 4.02 18.40
N SER A 558 -4.00 2.94 18.36
CA SER A 558 -4.15 2.13 17.16
C SER A 558 -4.70 3.00 16.03
N ARG A 559 -4.02 3.03 14.87
CA ARG A 559 -4.55 3.72 13.70
C ARG A 559 -5.85 3.04 13.24
N PRO A 560 -6.82 3.84 12.76
CA PRO A 560 -8.06 3.30 12.22
C PRO A 560 -7.78 2.40 11.01
N VAL A 561 -8.50 1.29 10.91
CA VAL A 561 -8.62 0.51 9.68
C VAL A 561 -9.89 0.92 8.93
N HIS A 562 -9.85 0.97 7.60
CA HIS A 562 -10.98 1.41 6.78
C HIS A 562 -11.74 0.26 6.13
N SER A 563 -11.05 -0.84 5.85
CA SER A 563 -11.66 -2.13 5.59
C SER A 563 -10.98 -3.19 6.46
N ALA A 564 -11.71 -4.28 6.75
CA ALA A 564 -11.23 -5.36 7.59
C ALA A 564 -11.69 -6.71 7.06
N ILE A 565 -10.90 -7.74 7.33
CA ILE A 565 -11.27 -9.14 7.14
C ILE A 565 -11.34 -9.78 8.53
N LEU A 566 -12.52 -10.28 8.88
CA LEU A 566 -12.77 -10.99 10.12
C LEU A 566 -12.95 -12.46 9.84
N PHE A 567 -12.34 -13.30 10.68
CA PHE A 567 -12.40 -14.75 10.55
C PHE A 567 -13.18 -15.32 11.73
N LEU A 568 -14.39 -15.80 11.42
CA LEU A 568 -15.41 -16.21 12.36
C LEU A 568 -15.43 -17.74 12.47
N PRO A 569 -15.50 -18.31 13.68
CA PRO A 569 -15.89 -19.70 13.84
C PRO A 569 -17.38 -19.90 13.44
N PRO A 570 -17.86 -21.13 13.25
CA PRO A 570 -19.21 -21.40 12.71
C PRO A 570 -20.37 -20.96 13.62
N ASP A 571 -20.11 -20.75 14.92
CA ASP A 571 -21.13 -20.44 15.95
C ASP A 571 -21.04 -19.01 16.51
N SER A 572 -20.25 -18.11 15.91
CA SER A 572 -20.04 -16.73 16.40
C SER A 572 -21.09 -15.73 15.98
#